data_AF-A0AAU2US79-F1
#
_entry.id   AF-A0AAU2US79-F1
#
_cell.length_a   1.000
_cell.length_b   1.000
_cell.length_c   1.000
_cell.angle_alpha   90.00
_cell.angle_beta   90.00
_cell.angle_gamma   90.00
#
_symmetry.space_group_name_H-M   'P 1'
#
loop_
_entity.id
_entity.type
_entity.pdbx_description
1 polymer ?
#
loop_
_entity_poly.entity_id
_entity_poly.type
_entity_poly.pdbx_seq_one_letter_code
_entity_poly.pdbx_strand_id
1 'polypeptide(L)'
;MTDSSVAGLCRLTIRAPEKTIDLAVPADVPVADLLPTVLRYAGEELEENGLDHSGWVLQRLGGPALDDEGTLETLGLKDGEVLYLRPHTDALPEVRLDDLVDGIASVVRDRLQGWNADSSRRLLRALCVLTLLAGLALLAWPGGPVGVRAAGAGAVGALLLAGAASASRAVGDAAAASVFGSMASPYLALAGWLLPGGDLGGPDVHQVLGARLLAAGAAGAGGAVLGLALAAVSVPFFLATAVFWCAVALGGALAGPAGLTMDGAATVLAALAVVLGGFVPALAFKLAGMRMPALPTNSQQLQEGIEPYAGGDVTTRTELASGWMTALYGAAGTVCAACLLVLADGPNLPETLTASVLSLLLLLHGRGMVNVPQRLALLLPGVWGALLLTVALAASLSPDERPLLVAGLVACTALLAIVSWTVPGRRLVPYWGRAAELLHSALAISLLPLALWVLGVFAALRAING
;
A
#
# COMPACT_ATOMS: atom_id res chain seq x y z
N MET A 1 -0.49 -58.12 9.28
CA MET A 1 -1.21 -56.88 8.92
C MET A 1 -0.13 -55.89 8.50
N THR A 2 0.08 -55.78 7.19
CA THR A 2 1.12 -54.97 6.56
C THR A 2 0.51 -53.61 6.21
N ASP A 3 0.95 -52.56 6.91
CA ASP A 3 0.66 -51.18 6.53
C ASP A 3 1.43 -50.86 5.25
N SER A 4 0.72 -50.68 4.15
CA SER A 4 1.29 -50.16 2.91
C SER A 4 1.39 -48.64 3.06
N SER A 5 2.54 -48.13 3.50
CA SER A 5 2.86 -46.71 3.33
C SER A 5 2.95 -46.44 1.84
N VAL A 6 2.05 -45.60 1.30
CA VAL A 6 2.16 -45.15 -0.09
C VAL A 6 3.44 -44.31 -0.18
N ALA A 7 4.48 -44.85 -0.83
CA ALA A 7 5.71 -44.13 -1.09
C ALA A 7 5.37 -42.82 -1.82
N GLY A 8 5.91 -41.70 -1.30
CA GLY A 8 5.75 -40.40 -1.96
C GLY A 8 6.34 -40.46 -3.36
N LEU A 9 5.62 -39.94 -4.36
CA LEU A 9 6.14 -39.84 -5.72
C LEU A 9 6.99 -38.58 -5.85
N CYS A 10 8.15 -38.70 -6.49
CA CYS A 10 9.02 -37.60 -6.87
C CYS A 10 9.08 -37.47 -8.41
N ARG A 11 8.78 -36.28 -8.93
CA ARG A 11 8.89 -35.92 -10.35
C ARG A 11 10.28 -35.38 -10.63
N LEU A 12 11.03 -36.04 -11.49
CA LEU A 12 12.38 -35.67 -11.87
C LEU A 12 12.44 -35.39 -13.37
N THR A 13 13.19 -34.36 -13.76
CA THR A 13 13.53 -34.07 -15.15
C THR A 13 14.97 -34.49 -15.40
N ILE A 14 15.19 -35.48 -16.24
CA ILE A 14 16.52 -36.02 -16.55
C ILE A 14 16.93 -35.55 -17.94
N ARG A 15 18.06 -34.83 -18.00
CA ARG A 15 18.70 -34.43 -19.26
C ARG A 15 19.76 -35.45 -19.63
N ALA A 16 19.42 -36.31 -20.59
CA ALA A 16 20.37 -37.16 -21.29
C ALA A 16 21.02 -36.38 -22.45
N PRO A 17 22.13 -36.89 -23.04
CA PRO A 17 22.86 -36.19 -24.09
C PRO A 17 22.00 -35.76 -25.29
N GLU A 18 21.04 -36.60 -25.71
CA GLU A 18 20.22 -36.35 -26.88
C GLU A 18 18.76 -35.99 -26.57
N LYS A 19 18.28 -36.27 -25.34
CA LYS A 19 16.87 -36.16 -24.96
C LYS A 19 16.68 -35.71 -23.52
N THR A 20 15.55 -35.07 -23.26
CA THR A 20 15.10 -34.75 -21.89
C THR A 20 13.90 -35.64 -21.57
N ILE A 21 13.89 -36.23 -20.37
CA ILE A 21 12.90 -37.22 -19.94
C ILE A 21 12.35 -36.79 -18.60
N ASP A 22 11.03 -36.71 -18.48
CA ASP A 22 10.37 -36.48 -17.20
C ASP A 22 9.84 -37.81 -16.64
N LEU A 23 10.31 -38.19 -15.45
CA LEU A 23 9.89 -39.41 -14.76
C LEU A 23 9.25 -39.08 -13.42
N ALA A 24 8.16 -39.78 -13.11
CA ALA A 24 7.61 -39.85 -11.76
C ALA A 24 8.03 -41.19 -11.15
N VAL A 25 8.85 -41.13 -10.09
CA VAL A 25 9.47 -42.29 -9.46
C VAL A 25 9.20 -42.28 -7.96
N PRO A 26 9.00 -43.44 -7.30
CA PRO A 26 8.83 -43.47 -5.85
C PRO A 26 10.08 -42.97 -5.13
N ALA A 27 9.91 -42.14 -4.10
CA ALA A 27 10.99 -41.44 -3.40
C ALA A 27 11.92 -42.36 -2.57
N ASP A 28 11.48 -43.58 -2.29
CA ASP A 28 12.18 -44.62 -1.55
C ASP A 28 13.05 -45.53 -2.43
N VAL A 29 13.05 -45.34 -3.76
CA VAL A 29 13.86 -46.14 -4.68
C VAL A 29 15.31 -45.61 -4.75
N PRO A 30 16.34 -46.47 -4.63
CA PRO A 30 17.74 -46.10 -4.81
C PRO A 30 18.06 -45.63 -6.24
N VAL A 31 19.06 -44.76 -6.37
CA VAL A 31 19.51 -44.25 -7.68
C VAL A 31 19.99 -45.38 -8.59
N ALA A 32 20.68 -46.40 -8.06
CA ALA A 32 21.13 -47.58 -8.79
C ALA A 32 19.98 -48.33 -9.50
N ASP A 33 18.81 -48.41 -8.87
CA ASP A 33 17.65 -49.12 -9.42
C ASP A 33 16.89 -48.27 -10.47
N LEU A 34 17.03 -46.94 -10.38
CA LEU A 34 16.46 -46.01 -11.35
C LEU A 34 17.28 -45.94 -12.64
N LEU A 35 18.60 -46.05 -12.53
CA LEU A 35 19.53 -45.83 -13.64
C LEU A 35 19.26 -46.72 -14.88
N PRO A 36 19.00 -48.04 -14.77
CA PRO A 36 18.66 -48.88 -15.94
C PRO A 36 17.36 -48.44 -16.62
N THR A 37 16.37 -48.00 -15.83
CA THR A 37 15.10 -47.51 -16.39
C THR A 37 15.31 -46.19 -17.12
N VAL A 38 16.12 -45.30 -16.58
CA VAL A 38 16.48 -44.02 -17.21
C VAL A 38 17.24 -44.24 -18.51
N LEU A 39 18.21 -45.17 -18.53
CA LEU A 39 19.00 -45.49 -19.72
C LEU A 39 18.13 -46.04 -20.86
N ARG A 40 17.22 -46.97 -20.55
CA ARG A 40 16.24 -47.50 -21.52
C ARG A 40 15.38 -46.42 -22.17
N TYR A 41 14.98 -45.40 -21.41
CA TYR A 41 14.21 -44.26 -21.96
C TYR A 41 15.08 -43.22 -22.66
N ALA A 42 16.37 -43.15 -22.34
CA ALA A 42 17.31 -42.21 -22.94
C ALA A 42 17.72 -42.62 -24.37
N GLY A 43 17.81 -43.92 -24.68
CA GLY A 43 18.12 -44.42 -26.03
C GLY A 43 18.58 -45.87 -26.05
N GLU A 44 18.26 -46.60 -27.12
CA GLU A 44 18.51 -48.05 -27.26
C GLU A 44 20.01 -48.42 -27.25
N GLU A 45 20.90 -47.52 -27.66
CA GLU A 45 22.36 -47.77 -27.73
C GLU A 45 23.13 -47.31 -26.46
N LEU A 46 22.49 -46.58 -25.54
CA LEU A 46 23.18 -45.98 -24.37
C LEU A 46 23.55 -47.02 -23.29
N GLU A 47 22.77 -48.10 -23.18
CA GLU A 47 23.07 -49.22 -22.29
C GLU A 47 24.33 -49.98 -22.75
N GLU A 48 24.49 -50.18 -24.07
CA GLU A 48 25.62 -50.90 -24.66
C GLU A 48 26.91 -50.05 -24.67
N ASN A 49 26.78 -48.74 -24.92
CA ASN A 49 27.92 -47.80 -24.90
C ASN A 49 28.52 -47.63 -23.50
N GLY A 50 27.81 -47.97 -22.41
CA GLY A 50 28.29 -47.82 -21.03
C GLY A 50 29.63 -48.49 -20.72
N LEU A 51 30.01 -49.51 -21.49
CA LEU A 51 31.29 -50.24 -21.34
C LEU A 51 32.51 -49.39 -21.69
N ASP A 52 32.38 -48.43 -22.62
CA ASP A 52 33.49 -47.61 -23.09
C ASP A 52 33.86 -46.46 -22.12
N HIS A 53 32.95 -46.14 -21.19
CA HIS A 53 33.08 -44.98 -20.29
C HIS A 53 32.72 -45.27 -18.82
N SER A 54 32.96 -46.50 -18.37
CA SER A 54 32.80 -46.94 -16.96
C SER A 54 31.40 -46.73 -16.38
N GLY A 55 30.36 -46.74 -17.21
CA GLY A 55 28.97 -46.56 -16.82
C GLY A 55 28.47 -45.12 -16.90
N TRP A 56 27.25 -44.94 -16.39
CA TRP A 56 26.53 -43.67 -16.39
C TRP A 56 26.28 -43.20 -14.96
N VAL A 57 26.31 -41.89 -14.75
CA VAL A 57 25.99 -41.27 -13.45
C VAL A 57 24.92 -40.21 -13.61
N LEU A 58 24.10 -40.07 -12.57
CA LEU A 58 23.18 -38.95 -12.42
C LEU A 58 23.83 -37.90 -11.51
N GLN A 59 23.83 -36.65 -11.94
CA GLN A 59 24.39 -35.55 -11.16
C GLN A 59 23.52 -34.30 -11.22
N ARG A 60 23.55 -33.49 -10.15
CA ARG A 60 23.01 -32.12 -10.17
C ARG A 60 23.97 -31.21 -10.93
N LEU A 61 23.45 -30.09 -11.46
CA LEU A 61 24.30 -29.10 -12.11
C LEU A 61 25.30 -28.50 -11.10
N GLY A 62 26.60 -28.73 -11.32
CA GLY A 62 27.68 -28.21 -10.48
C GLY A 62 27.89 -28.95 -9.15
N GLY A 63 27.17 -30.05 -8.91
CA GLY A 63 27.37 -30.95 -7.76
C GLY A 63 28.08 -32.24 -8.16
N PRO A 64 28.54 -33.04 -7.17
CA PRO A 64 29.12 -34.36 -7.45
C PRO A 64 28.06 -35.31 -8.04
N ALA A 65 28.53 -36.43 -8.60
CA ALA A 65 27.67 -37.56 -8.95
C ALA A 65 26.87 -38.01 -7.71
N LEU A 66 25.59 -38.32 -7.92
CA LEU A 66 24.73 -38.86 -6.87
C LEU A 66 25.25 -40.22 -6.42
N ASP A 67 25.07 -40.52 -5.14
CA ASP A 67 25.40 -41.81 -4.57
C ASP A 67 24.38 -42.86 -5.04
N ASP A 68 24.88 -43.94 -5.65
CA ASP A 68 24.07 -44.99 -6.26
C ASP A 68 23.24 -45.76 -5.21
N GLU A 69 23.74 -45.87 -3.97
CA GLU A 69 23.05 -46.53 -2.85
C GLU A 69 22.01 -45.62 -2.17
N GLY A 70 22.01 -44.32 -2.48
CA GLY A 70 21.10 -43.34 -1.89
C GLY A 70 19.70 -43.37 -2.49
N THR A 71 18.66 -43.27 -1.65
CA THR A 71 17.28 -43.05 -2.10
C THR A 71 17.05 -41.58 -2.45
N LEU A 72 16.03 -41.29 -3.28
CA LEU A 72 15.70 -39.91 -3.67
C LEU A 72 15.43 -39.01 -2.46
N GLU A 73 14.78 -39.57 -1.43
CA GLU A 73 14.52 -38.87 -0.16
C GLU A 73 15.81 -38.59 0.63
N THR A 74 16.72 -39.58 0.73
CA THR A 74 17.99 -39.43 1.46
C THR A 74 18.93 -38.42 0.79
N LEU A 75 18.91 -38.37 -0.55
CA LEU A 75 19.64 -37.41 -1.36
C LEU A 75 18.95 -36.03 -1.43
N GLY A 76 17.78 -35.90 -0.79
CA GLY A 76 17.02 -34.66 -0.70
C GLY A 76 16.55 -34.12 -2.05
N LEU A 77 16.28 -35.00 -3.01
CA LEU A 77 15.78 -34.65 -4.34
C LEU A 77 14.30 -34.23 -4.23
N LYS A 78 13.97 -33.05 -4.76
CA LYS A 78 12.62 -32.49 -4.72
C LYS A 78 11.89 -32.64 -6.06
N ASP A 79 10.56 -32.59 -5.99
CA ASP A 79 9.70 -32.51 -7.16
C ASP A 79 10.11 -31.37 -8.10
N GLY A 80 10.34 -31.70 -9.37
CA GLY A 80 10.74 -30.79 -10.44
C GLY A 80 12.26 -30.54 -10.54
N GLU A 81 13.09 -31.25 -9.78
CA GLU A 81 14.55 -31.12 -9.91
C GLU A 81 15.07 -31.68 -11.24
N VAL A 82 16.06 -30.98 -11.80
CA VAL A 82 16.72 -31.34 -13.07
C VAL A 82 18.03 -32.05 -12.79
N LEU A 83 18.14 -33.29 -13.25
CA LEU A 83 19.34 -34.12 -13.17
C LEU A 83 19.97 -34.29 -14.55
N TYR A 84 21.29 -34.45 -14.59
CA TYR A 84 22.05 -34.68 -15.82
C TYR A 84 22.58 -36.11 -15.84
N LEU A 85 22.25 -36.84 -16.90
CA LEU A 85 22.78 -38.18 -17.14
C LEU A 85 24.06 -38.03 -17.96
N ARG A 86 25.20 -38.44 -17.40
CA ARG A 86 26.53 -38.24 -18.00
C ARG A 86 27.37 -39.52 -17.89
N PRO A 87 28.29 -39.76 -18.83
CA PRO A 87 29.25 -40.84 -18.69
C PRO A 87 30.10 -40.63 -17.44
N HIS A 88 30.47 -41.70 -16.74
CA HIS A 88 31.22 -41.61 -15.48
C HIS A 88 32.59 -40.91 -15.66
N THR A 89 33.25 -41.13 -16.81
CA THR A 89 34.50 -40.44 -17.20
C THR A 89 34.36 -38.94 -17.44
N ASP A 90 33.12 -38.47 -17.69
CA ASP A 90 32.76 -37.10 -18.05
C ASP A 90 31.87 -36.43 -16.98
N ALA A 91 31.92 -36.96 -15.75
CA ALA A 91 31.28 -36.36 -14.58
C ALA A 91 31.80 -34.92 -14.38
N LEU A 92 30.90 -33.99 -14.09
CA LEU A 92 31.29 -32.60 -13.90
C LEU A 92 32.09 -32.51 -12.60
N PRO A 93 33.28 -31.87 -12.60
CA PRO A 93 33.97 -31.60 -11.35
C PRO A 93 33.09 -30.69 -10.48
N GLU A 94 33.09 -30.96 -9.18
CA GLU A 94 32.42 -30.10 -8.20
C GLU A 94 32.91 -28.66 -8.34
N VAL A 95 31.97 -27.70 -8.27
CA VAL A 95 32.30 -26.27 -8.36
C VAL A 95 33.23 -25.90 -7.20
N ARG A 96 34.53 -25.81 -7.51
CA ARG A 96 35.55 -25.38 -6.57
C ARG A 96 35.71 -23.88 -6.70
N LEU A 97 35.26 -23.13 -5.71
CA LEU A 97 35.48 -21.70 -5.61
C LEU A 97 36.95 -21.46 -5.24
N ASP A 98 37.76 -21.10 -6.23
CA ASP A 98 39.22 -20.90 -6.10
C ASP A 98 39.59 -19.67 -5.25
N ASP A 99 38.61 -18.79 -4.99
CA ASP A 99 38.81 -17.58 -4.19
C ASP A 99 37.65 -17.40 -3.20
N LEU A 100 37.77 -18.04 -2.03
CA LEU A 100 36.85 -17.85 -0.91
C LEU A 100 36.81 -16.38 -0.46
N VAL A 101 37.88 -15.61 -0.68
CA VAL A 101 37.93 -14.19 -0.28
C VAL A 101 37.10 -13.34 -1.24
N ASP A 102 37.19 -13.57 -2.54
CA ASP A 102 36.36 -12.86 -3.53
C ASP A 102 34.90 -13.34 -3.51
N GLY A 103 34.67 -14.62 -3.21
CA GLY A 103 33.34 -15.18 -2.95
C GLY A 103 32.67 -14.56 -1.71
N ILE A 104 33.42 -14.41 -0.61
CA ILE A 104 32.92 -13.71 0.59
C ILE A 104 32.75 -12.22 0.31
N ALA A 105 33.69 -11.57 -0.40
CA ALA A 105 33.62 -10.14 -0.70
C ALA A 105 32.44 -9.79 -1.63
N SER A 106 32.15 -10.62 -2.62
CA SER A 106 30.98 -10.47 -3.51
C SER A 106 29.67 -10.73 -2.76
N VAL A 107 29.58 -11.79 -1.96
CA VAL A 107 28.39 -12.05 -1.12
C VAL A 107 28.18 -10.96 -0.08
N VAL A 108 29.24 -10.41 0.53
CA VAL A 108 29.16 -9.28 1.46
C VAL A 108 28.70 -8.03 0.72
N ARG A 109 29.23 -7.73 -0.46
CA ARG A 109 28.83 -6.55 -1.24
C ARG A 109 27.39 -6.63 -1.75
N ASP A 110 26.97 -7.81 -2.22
CA ASP A 110 25.66 -8.00 -2.86
C ASP A 110 24.54 -8.31 -1.85
N ARG A 111 24.85 -8.99 -0.74
CA ARG A 111 23.84 -9.35 0.27
C ARG A 111 23.95 -8.61 1.60
N LEU A 112 25.12 -8.10 1.97
CA LEU A 112 25.33 -7.50 3.30
C LEU A 112 25.54 -5.97 3.26
N GLN A 113 26.07 -5.40 2.16
CA GLN A 113 26.17 -3.96 1.96
C GLN A 113 24.92 -3.43 1.23
N GLY A 114 23.83 -3.21 1.98
CA GLY A 114 22.59 -2.62 1.45
C GLY A 114 22.69 -1.14 1.06
N TRP A 115 23.87 -0.52 1.22
CA TRP A 115 24.09 0.88 0.91
C TRP A 115 24.64 1.08 -0.50
N ASN A 116 23.78 1.56 -1.39
CA ASN A 116 24.15 1.90 -2.76
C ASN A 116 23.84 3.38 -3.07
N ALA A 117 24.19 3.83 -4.28
CA ALA A 117 23.91 5.19 -4.72
C ALA A 117 22.40 5.50 -4.74
N ASP A 118 21.54 4.49 -4.94
CA ASP A 118 20.10 4.68 -4.91
C ASP A 118 19.56 4.89 -3.49
N SER A 119 20.02 4.09 -2.53
CA SER A 119 19.76 4.28 -1.09
C SER A 119 20.23 5.66 -0.63
N SER A 120 21.41 6.10 -1.10
CA SER A 120 21.92 7.45 -0.81
C SER A 120 21.02 8.55 -1.38
N ARG A 121 20.57 8.43 -2.64
CA ARG A 121 19.62 9.39 -3.25
C ARG A 121 18.28 9.40 -2.51
N ARG A 122 17.76 8.24 -2.11
CA ARG A 122 16.52 8.14 -1.32
C ARG A 122 16.67 8.83 0.03
N LEU A 123 17.78 8.61 0.73
CA LEU A 123 18.05 9.29 1.99
C LEU A 123 18.15 10.81 1.80
N LEU A 124 18.91 11.29 0.82
CA LEU A 124 19.06 12.73 0.57
C LEU A 124 17.71 13.38 0.22
N ARG A 125 16.86 12.71 -0.56
CA ARG A 125 15.50 13.18 -0.84
C ARG A 125 14.64 13.21 0.42
N ALA A 126 14.74 12.20 1.29
CA ALA A 126 14.05 12.19 2.58
C ALA A 126 14.52 13.33 3.50
N LEU A 127 15.82 13.61 3.54
CA LEU A 127 16.38 14.75 4.27
C LEU A 127 15.94 16.09 3.69
N CYS A 128 15.81 16.21 2.35
CA CYS A 128 15.22 17.38 1.71
C CYS A 128 13.77 17.59 2.18
N VAL A 129 12.95 16.54 2.20
CA VAL A 129 11.58 16.64 2.74
C VAL A 129 11.60 17.05 4.21
N LEU A 130 12.45 16.43 5.04
CA LEU A 130 12.54 16.76 6.47
C LEU A 130 12.92 18.22 6.72
N THR A 131 13.91 18.73 6.00
CA THR A 131 14.35 20.14 6.12
C THR A 131 13.28 21.10 5.62
N LEU A 132 12.55 20.77 4.54
CA LEU A 132 11.41 21.55 4.08
C LEU A 132 10.25 21.53 5.08
N LEU A 133 9.96 20.40 5.71
CA LEU A 133 8.95 20.32 6.78
C LEU A 133 9.36 21.14 8.00
N ALA A 134 10.64 21.12 8.38
CA ALA A 134 11.15 21.97 9.46
C ALA A 134 11.00 23.47 9.12
N GLY A 135 11.34 23.87 7.90
CA GLY A 135 11.11 25.25 7.42
C GLY A 135 9.63 25.65 7.43
N LEU A 136 8.75 24.74 7.01
CA LEU A 136 7.30 24.94 7.04
C LEU A 136 6.81 25.12 8.47
N ALA A 137 7.27 24.27 9.40
CA ALA A 137 6.92 24.36 10.81
C ALA A 137 7.39 25.68 11.45
N LEU A 138 8.61 26.14 11.12
CA LEU A 138 9.13 27.44 11.57
C LEU A 138 8.29 28.62 11.03
N LEU A 139 7.86 28.56 9.77
CA LEU A 139 6.98 29.58 9.20
C LEU A 139 5.54 29.48 9.75
N ALA A 140 5.08 28.29 10.13
CA ALA A 140 3.78 28.08 10.76
C ALA A 140 3.79 28.50 12.25
N TRP A 141 4.96 28.50 12.89
CA TRP A 141 5.11 28.84 14.29
C TRP A 141 4.60 30.26 14.59
N PRO A 142 3.70 30.44 15.58
CA PRO A 142 3.20 31.77 15.94
C PRO A 142 4.32 32.69 16.43
N GLY A 143 4.41 33.88 15.86
CA GLY A 143 5.39 34.89 16.23
C GLY A 143 5.74 35.81 15.07
N GLY A 144 6.18 37.03 15.38
CA GLY A 144 6.64 38.02 14.40
C GLY A 144 5.56 38.53 13.42
N PRO A 145 5.96 39.32 12.40
CA PRO A 145 5.04 39.88 11.42
C PRO A 145 4.46 38.81 10.47
N VAL A 146 3.12 38.70 10.44
CA VAL A 146 2.40 37.73 9.58
C VAL A 146 2.74 37.89 8.10
N GLY A 147 2.88 39.13 7.62
CA GLY A 147 3.23 39.41 6.22
C GLY A 147 4.57 38.81 5.79
N VAL A 148 5.58 38.83 6.66
CA VAL A 148 6.90 38.23 6.37
C VAL A 148 6.79 36.71 6.28
N ARG A 149 6.03 36.09 7.18
CA ARG A 149 5.80 34.64 7.17
C ARG A 149 5.01 34.19 5.94
N ALA A 150 3.95 34.91 5.58
CA ALA A 150 3.16 34.64 4.39
C ALA A 150 3.98 34.82 3.11
N ALA A 151 4.74 35.92 3.00
CA ALA A 151 5.62 36.17 1.86
C ALA A 151 6.74 35.12 1.77
N GLY A 152 7.35 34.74 2.90
CA GLY A 152 8.36 33.68 2.97
C GLY A 152 7.79 32.33 2.53
N ALA A 153 6.61 31.96 3.00
CA ALA A 153 5.95 30.71 2.61
C ALA A 153 5.62 30.69 1.10
N GLY A 154 5.09 31.80 0.58
CA GLY A 154 4.82 31.97 -0.85
C GLY A 154 6.08 31.93 -1.72
N ALA A 155 7.14 32.61 -1.29
CA ALA A 155 8.43 32.63 -1.99
C ALA A 155 9.08 31.25 -2.04
N VAL A 156 9.10 30.52 -0.92
CA VAL A 156 9.62 29.14 -0.89
C VAL A 156 8.75 28.22 -1.75
N GLY A 157 7.41 28.36 -1.69
CA GLY A 157 6.51 27.62 -2.58
C GLY A 157 6.83 27.84 -4.06
N ALA A 158 7.06 29.10 -4.47
CA ALA A 158 7.44 29.44 -5.84
C ALA A 158 8.82 28.88 -6.24
N LEU A 159 9.81 28.94 -5.33
CA LEU A 159 11.13 28.35 -5.54
C LEU A 159 11.08 26.83 -5.67
N LEU A 160 10.22 26.16 -4.89
CA LEU A 160 10.00 24.71 -4.98
C LEU A 160 9.36 24.33 -6.31
N LEU A 161 8.40 25.11 -6.82
CA LEU A 161 7.84 24.91 -8.16
C LEU A 161 8.90 25.08 -9.25
N ALA A 162 9.74 26.11 -9.16
CA ALA A 162 10.87 26.33 -10.08
C ALA A 162 11.90 25.18 -10.00
N GLY A 163 12.16 24.69 -8.79
CA GLY A 163 13.01 23.53 -8.52
C GLY A 163 12.43 22.25 -9.11
N ALA A 164 11.12 22.04 -9.01
CA ALA A 164 10.43 20.90 -9.62
C ALA A 164 10.51 20.93 -11.15
N ALA A 165 10.29 22.11 -11.75
CA ALA A 165 10.43 22.31 -13.19
C ALA A 165 11.87 22.04 -13.66
N SER A 166 12.85 22.57 -12.94
CA SER A 166 14.28 22.40 -13.24
C SER A 166 14.72 20.94 -13.08
N ALA A 167 14.31 20.27 -12.00
CA ALA A 167 14.63 18.88 -11.77
C ALA A 167 14.05 17.96 -12.85
N SER A 168 12.81 18.23 -13.29
CA SER A 168 12.17 17.47 -14.37
C SER A 168 12.82 17.73 -15.73
N ARG A 169 13.00 19.01 -16.10
CA ARG A 169 13.38 19.39 -17.48
C ARG A 169 14.88 19.48 -17.72
N ALA A 170 15.65 19.96 -16.74
CA ALA A 170 17.09 20.19 -16.90
C ALA A 170 17.93 19.02 -16.39
N VAL A 171 17.51 18.36 -15.30
CA VAL A 171 18.25 17.25 -14.69
C VAL A 171 17.71 15.89 -15.13
N GLY A 172 16.43 15.80 -15.48
CA GLY A 172 15.76 14.52 -15.79
C GLY A 172 15.52 13.66 -14.54
N ASP A 173 15.56 14.24 -13.33
CA ASP A 173 15.26 13.53 -12.09
C ASP A 173 13.78 13.69 -11.71
N ALA A 174 12.98 12.77 -12.24
CA ALA A 174 11.55 12.64 -11.98
C ALA A 174 11.20 12.56 -10.49
N ALA A 175 12.03 11.89 -9.68
CA ALA A 175 11.78 11.72 -8.26
C ALA A 175 12.06 13.02 -7.48
N ALA A 176 13.15 13.73 -7.78
CA ALA A 176 13.40 15.05 -7.20
C ALA A 176 12.32 16.06 -7.60
N ALA A 177 11.86 16.03 -8.85
CA ALA A 177 10.76 16.86 -9.31
C ALA A 177 9.46 16.59 -8.52
N SER A 178 9.15 15.33 -8.26
CA SER A 178 7.98 14.96 -7.45
C SER A 178 8.09 15.43 -6.00
N VAL A 179 9.28 15.35 -5.39
CA VAL A 179 9.54 15.84 -4.03
C VAL A 179 9.32 17.36 -3.95
N PHE A 180 9.98 18.14 -4.81
CA PHE A 180 9.83 19.60 -4.78
C PHE A 180 8.41 20.06 -5.12
N GLY A 181 7.79 19.43 -6.13
CA GLY A 181 6.41 19.73 -6.50
C GLY A 181 5.42 19.40 -5.37
N SER A 182 5.61 18.27 -4.69
CA SER A 182 4.75 17.87 -3.56
C SER A 182 4.85 18.83 -2.38
N MET A 183 6.05 19.34 -2.08
CA MET A 183 6.30 20.25 -0.98
C MET A 183 5.91 21.70 -1.30
N ALA A 184 5.79 22.09 -2.58
CA ALA A 184 5.29 23.42 -2.93
C ALA A 184 3.86 23.65 -2.42
N SER A 185 3.02 22.63 -2.49
CA SER A 185 1.61 22.68 -2.11
C SER A 185 1.36 23.08 -0.64
N PRO A 186 1.96 22.43 0.39
CA PRO A 186 1.79 22.86 1.79
C PRO A 186 2.38 24.24 2.09
N TYR A 187 3.45 24.66 1.42
CA TYR A 187 4.01 26.01 1.57
C TYR A 187 3.05 27.09 1.04
N LEU A 188 2.45 26.86 -0.13
CA LEU A 188 1.44 27.76 -0.69
C LEU A 188 0.15 27.74 0.13
N ALA A 189 -0.25 26.59 0.67
CA ALA A 189 -1.36 26.50 1.60
C ALA A 189 -1.11 27.30 2.88
N LEU A 190 0.10 27.25 3.44
CA LEU A 190 0.48 28.08 4.60
C LEU A 190 0.44 29.57 4.27
N ALA A 191 0.90 29.97 3.09
CA ALA A 191 0.76 31.36 2.63
C ALA A 191 -0.73 31.75 2.56
N GLY A 192 -1.57 30.90 1.96
CA GLY A 192 -3.03 31.07 1.89
C GLY A 192 -3.69 31.16 3.26
N TRP A 193 -3.26 30.35 4.23
CA TRP A 193 -3.76 30.36 5.60
C TRP A 193 -3.51 31.70 6.32
N LEU A 194 -2.35 32.32 6.05
CA LEU A 194 -1.91 33.54 6.75
C LEU A 194 -2.50 34.82 6.15
N LEU A 195 -2.99 34.80 4.91
CA LEU A 195 -3.46 35.99 4.18
C LEU A 195 -4.78 36.59 4.68
N PRO A 196 -5.86 35.82 4.99
CA PRO A 196 -7.14 36.38 5.40
C PRO A 196 -7.11 37.17 6.72
N GLY A 197 -6.06 36.99 7.55
CA GLY A 197 -5.95 37.65 8.84
C GLY A 197 -7.01 37.16 9.85
N GLY A 198 -7.51 38.06 10.69
CA GLY A 198 -8.51 37.77 11.73
C GLY A 198 -7.93 37.19 13.02
N ASP A 199 -8.63 37.38 14.14
CA ASP A 199 -8.27 36.80 15.43
C ASP A 199 -8.94 35.43 15.61
N LEU A 200 -8.17 34.44 16.07
CA LEU A 200 -8.66 33.08 16.37
C LEU A 200 -9.25 32.97 17.79
N GLY A 201 -9.19 34.03 18.60
CA GLY A 201 -9.80 34.09 19.94
C GLY A 201 -11.13 34.84 20.01
N GLY A 202 -11.62 35.38 18.89
CA GLY A 202 -12.80 36.26 18.85
C GLY A 202 -14.14 35.52 18.70
N PRO A 203 -15.27 36.26 18.78
CA PRO A 203 -16.62 35.69 18.58
C PRO A 203 -16.81 35.09 17.17
N ASP A 204 -16.10 35.60 16.18
CA ASP A 204 -16.18 35.15 14.78
C ASP A 204 -15.16 34.05 14.42
N VAL A 205 -14.62 33.34 15.42
CA VAL A 205 -13.57 32.32 15.26
C VAL A 205 -13.89 31.30 14.16
N HIS A 206 -15.14 30.83 14.05
CA HIS A 206 -15.57 29.86 13.05
C HIS A 206 -15.48 30.41 11.62
N GLN A 207 -15.85 31.67 11.43
CA GLN A 207 -15.82 32.33 10.12
C GLN A 207 -14.38 32.64 9.71
N VAL A 208 -13.55 33.09 10.65
CA VAL A 208 -12.11 33.33 10.42
C VAL A 208 -11.41 32.01 10.08
N LEU A 209 -11.68 30.96 10.84
CA LEU A 209 -11.12 29.63 10.60
C LEU A 209 -11.55 29.08 9.24
N GLY A 210 -12.83 29.19 8.91
CA GLY A 210 -13.37 28.80 7.60
C GLY A 210 -12.71 29.56 6.44
N ALA A 211 -12.56 30.89 6.56
CA ALA A 211 -11.89 31.71 5.56
C ALA A 211 -10.41 31.33 5.37
N ARG A 212 -9.69 31.06 6.47
CA ARG A 212 -8.29 30.61 6.43
C ARG A 212 -8.13 29.22 5.81
N LEU A 213 -9.01 28.28 6.14
CA LEU A 213 -9.02 26.94 5.53
C LEU A 213 -9.36 27.01 4.04
N LEU A 214 -10.32 27.86 3.65
CA LEU A 214 -10.69 28.08 2.27
C LEU A 214 -9.51 28.62 1.45
N ALA A 215 -8.85 29.66 1.96
CA ALA A 215 -7.68 30.26 1.30
C ALA A 215 -6.48 29.29 1.25
N ALA A 216 -6.21 28.55 2.35
CA ALA A 216 -5.17 27.53 2.41
C ALA A 216 -5.43 26.39 1.41
N GLY A 217 -6.67 25.87 1.38
CA GLY A 217 -7.09 24.82 0.47
C GLY A 217 -7.00 25.26 -0.99
N ALA A 218 -7.46 26.47 -1.33
CA ALA A 218 -7.37 27.00 -2.69
C ALA A 218 -5.90 27.16 -3.14
N ALA A 219 -5.05 27.75 -2.30
CA ALA A 219 -3.63 27.94 -2.60
C ALA A 219 -2.86 26.60 -2.67
N GLY A 220 -3.16 25.68 -1.76
CA GLY A 220 -2.59 24.33 -1.75
C GLY A 220 -2.98 23.52 -2.99
N ALA A 221 -4.25 23.56 -3.40
CA ALA A 221 -4.74 22.90 -4.60
C ALA A 221 -4.08 23.50 -5.86
N GLY A 222 -3.99 24.83 -5.93
CA GLY A 222 -3.24 25.52 -6.98
C GLY A 222 -1.78 25.08 -7.03
N GLY A 223 -1.12 24.95 -5.87
CA GLY A 223 0.24 24.44 -5.76
C GLY A 223 0.40 22.99 -6.24
N ALA A 224 -0.56 22.12 -5.94
CA ALA A 224 -0.55 20.73 -6.41
C ALA A 224 -0.75 20.65 -7.94
N VAL A 225 -1.65 21.45 -8.51
CA VAL A 225 -1.89 21.53 -9.96
C VAL A 225 -0.68 22.11 -10.69
N LEU A 226 -0.08 23.18 -10.17
CA LEU A 226 1.15 23.75 -10.73
C LEU A 226 2.32 22.77 -10.59
N GLY A 227 2.43 22.07 -9.46
CA GLY A 227 3.42 21.02 -9.27
C GLY A 227 3.29 19.91 -10.31
N LEU A 228 2.06 19.46 -10.59
CA LEU A 228 1.78 18.51 -11.67
C LEU A 228 2.20 19.06 -13.03
N ALA A 229 1.78 20.28 -13.37
CA ALA A 229 2.05 20.89 -14.67
C ALA A 229 3.57 21.10 -14.92
N LEU A 230 4.32 21.42 -13.87
CA LEU A 230 5.75 21.71 -13.95
C LEU A 230 6.62 20.46 -13.85
N ALA A 231 6.27 19.51 -12.97
CA ALA A 231 7.00 18.25 -12.86
C ALA A 231 6.69 17.31 -14.02
N ALA A 232 5.43 17.28 -14.50
CA ALA A 232 4.96 16.37 -15.55
C ALA A 232 5.19 14.86 -15.28
N VAL A 233 5.28 14.48 -14.00
CA VAL A 233 5.45 13.09 -13.54
C VAL A 233 4.45 12.82 -12.40
N SER A 234 4.12 11.54 -12.16
CA SER A 234 3.37 11.10 -10.99
C SER A 234 1.97 11.71 -10.90
N VAL A 235 1.26 11.74 -12.04
CA VAL A 235 -0.09 12.30 -12.18
C VAL A 235 -1.05 11.85 -11.06
N PRO A 236 -1.13 10.55 -10.70
CA PRO A 236 -2.03 10.11 -9.63
C PRO A 236 -1.77 10.79 -8.30
N PHE A 237 -0.49 10.92 -7.93
CA PHE A 237 -0.07 11.50 -6.65
C PHE A 237 -0.46 12.98 -6.56
N PHE A 238 -0.13 13.79 -7.58
CA PHE A 238 -0.48 15.21 -7.56
C PHE A 238 -1.99 15.45 -7.61
N LEU A 239 -2.75 14.63 -8.37
CA LEU A 239 -4.20 14.75 -8.37
C LEU A 239 -4.77 14.43 -6.99
N ALA A 240 -4.27 13.40 -6.31
CA ALA A 240 -4.65 13.07 -4.94
C ALA A 240 -4.33 14.21 -3.96
N THR A 241 -3.16 14.84 -4.09
CA THR A 241 -2.81 16.04 -3.31
C THR A 241 -3.76 17.20 -3.59
N ALA A 242 -4.12 17.43 -4.86
CA ALA A 242 -5.08 18.46 -5.23
C ALA A 242 -6.48 18.18 -4.66
N VAL A 243 -6.94 16.92 -4.70
CA VAL A 243 -8.22 16.49 -4.12
C VAL A 243 -8.25 16.73 -2.61
N PHE A 244 -7.16 16.41 -1.90
CA PHE A 244 -7.03 16.69 -0.47
C PHE A 244 -7.20 18.19 -0.18
N TRP A 245 -6.50 19.07 -0.90
CA TRP A 245 -6.61 20.51 -0.69
C TRP A 245 -7.95 21.10 -1.13
N CYS A 246 -8.57 20.55 -2.17
CA CYS A 246 -9.94 20.89 -2.54
C CYS A 246 -10.92 20.51 -1.41
N ALA A 247 -10.71 19.39 -0.73
CA ALA A 247 -11.52 19.02 0.43
C ALA A 247 -11.31 19.97 1.61
N VAL A 248 -10.07 20.40 1.87
CA VAL A 248 -9.76 21.45 2.87
C VAL A 248 -10.47 22.77 2.51
N ALA A 249 -10.41 23.17 1.24
CA ALA A 249 -11.08 24.37 0.74
C ALA A 249 -12.61 24.27 0.93
N LEU A 250 -13.19 23.12 0.59
CA LEU A 250 -14.60 22.84 0.76
C LEU A 250 -15.00 22.86 2.25
N GLY A 251 -14.20 22.30 3.15
CA GLY A 251 -14.42 22.40 4.59
C GLY A 251 -14.42 23.83 5.08
N GLY A 252 -13.47 24.66 4.60
CA GLY A 252 -13.44 26.08 4.88
C GLY A 252 -14.67 26.84 4.34
N ALA A 253 -15.14 26.49 3.13
CA ALA A 253 -16.35 27.05 2.54
C ALA A 253 -17.63 26.68 3.33
N LEU A 254 -17.68 25.45 3.83
CA LEU A 254 -18.78 24.96 4.66
C LEU A 254 -18.81 25.65 6.02
N ALA A 255 -17.65 25.84 6.66
CA ALA A 255 -17.56 26.47 7.97
C ALA A 255 -17.71 28.00 7.92
N GLY A 256 -17.20 28.65 6.88
CA GLY A 256 -17.28 30.10 6.72
C GLY A 256 -18.59 30.54 6.05
N PRO A 257 -18.63 30.67 4.71
CA PRO A 257 -19.80 31.13 3.96
C PRO A 257 -21.11 30.40 4.25
N ALA A 258 -21.08 29.07 4.43
CA ALA A 258 -22.30 28.30 4.69
C ALA A 258 -22.71 28.29 6.18
N GLY A 259 -21.87 28.83 7.07
CA GLY A 259 -22.18 28.99 8.49
C GLY A 259 -22.32 27.69 9.28
N LEU A 260 -21.77 26.57 8.79
CA LEU A 260 -21.77 25.32 9.54
C LEU A 260 -20.72 25.37 10.66
N THR A 261 -20.95 24.61 11.73
CA THR A 261 -19.90 24.34 12.72
C THR A 261 -18.76 23.56 12.08
N MET A 262 -17.56 23.64 12.68
CA MET A 262 -16.40 22.89 12.20
C MET A 262 -16.66 21.39 12.19
N ASP A 263 -17.33 20.88 13.23
CA ASP A 263 -17.70 19.47 13.35
C ASP A 263 -18.74 19.07 12.30
N GLY A 264 -19.70 19.94 12.01
CA GLY A 264 -20.66 19.77 10.94
C GLY A 264 -19.99 19.68 9.57
N ALA A 265 -19.06 20.61 9.28
CA ALA A 265 -18.28 20.61 8.05
C ALA A 265 -17.41 19.35 7.91
N ALA A 266 -16.69 18.98 8.98
CA ALA A 266 -15.87 17.76 9.02
C ALA A 266 -16.70 16.49 8.82
N THR A 267 -17.89 16.43 9.42
CA THR A 267 -18.79 15.27 9.26
C THR A 267 -19.30 15.15 7.83
N VAL A 268 -19.71 16.27 7.21
CA VAL A 268 -20.15 16.30 5.81
C VAL A 268 -19.01 15.88 4.87
N LEU A 269 -17.80 16.39 5.10
CA LEU A 269 -16.62 16.02 4.32
C LEU A 269 -16.26 14.54 4.47
N ALA A 270 -16.29 14.01 5.70
CA ALA A 270 -16.03 12.59 5.95
C ALA A 270 -17.07 11.69 5.25
N ALA A 271 -18.36 12.04 5.34
CA ALA A 271 -19.42 11.32 4.65
C ALA A 271 -19.22 11.36 3.12
N LEU A 272 -18.86 12.52 2.57
CA LEU A 272 -18.56 12.67 1.15
C LEU A 272 -17.34 11.83 0.73
N ALA A 273 -16.26 11.84 1.53
CA ALA A 273 -15.06 11.05 1.27
C ALA A 273 -15.36 9.55 1.28
N VAL A 274 -16.21 9.07 2.19
CA VAL A 274 -16.66 7.67 2.24
C VAL A 274 -17.47 7.30 1.00
N VAL A 275 -18.43 8.13 0.61
CA VAL A 275 -19.26 7.90 -0.58
C VAL A 275 -18.39 7.86 -1.84
N LEU A 276 -17.50 8.84 -2.01
CA LEU A 276 -16.54 8.88 -3.12
C LEU A 276 -15.56 7.70 -3.10
N GLY A 277 -15.19 7.23 -1.90
CA GLY A 277 -14.37 6.04 -1.67
C GLY A 277 -14.92 4.78 -2.35
N GLY A 278 -16.25 4.62 -2.38
CA GLY A 278 -16.92 3.52 -3.08
C GLY A 278 -16.75 3.54 -4.60
N PHE A 279 -16.49 4.72 -5.19
CA PHE A 279 -16.29 4.89 -6.63
C PHE A 279 -14.82 4.83 -7.06
N VAL A 280 -13.88 4.72 -6.12
CA VAL A 280 -12.43 4.73 -6.40
C VAL A 280 -12.01 3.66 -7.41
N PRO A 281 -12.45 2.38 -7.31
CA PRO A 281 -12.04 1.36 -8.29
C PRO A 281 -12.51 1.71 -9.71
N ALA A 282 -13.75 2.19 -9.86
CA ALA A 282 -14.31 2.56 -11.16
C ALA A 282 -13.61 3.80 -11.75
N LEU A 283 -13.28 4.80 -10.92
CA LEU A 283 -12.54 5.98 -11.34
C LEU A 283 -11.11 5.62 -11.74
N ALA A 284 -10.41 4.83 -10.93
CA ALA A 284 -9.04 4.40 -11.23
C ALA A 284 -8.96 3.58 -12.53
N PHE A 285 -9.94 2.70 -12.77
CA PHE A 285 -10.05 1.94 -14.01
C PHE A 285 -10.22 2.86 -15.24
N LYS A 286 -11.11 3.86 -15.14
CA LYS A 286 -11.31 4.85 -16.21
C LYS A 286 -10.09 5.74 -16.43
N LEU A 287 -9.46 6.22 -15.35
CA LEU A 287 -8.27 7.07 -15.39
C LEU A 287 -7.02 6.34 -15.92
N ALA A 288 -6.97 5.02 -15.76
CA ALA A 288 -5.96 4.16 -16.38
C ALA A 288 -6.23 3.87 -17.87
N GLY A 289 -7.30 4.42 -18.45
CA GLY A 289 -7.67 4.19 -19.85
C GLY A 289 -8.15 2.78 -20.13
N MET A 290 -8.54 2.02 -19.11
CA MET A 290 -9.16 0.71 -19.31
C MET A 290 -10.64 0.88 -19.65
N ARG A 291 -11.13 0.07 -20.60
CA ARG A 291 -12.55 0.01 -20.99
C ARG A 291 -13.08 -1.34 -20.57
N MET A 292 -14.25 -1.37 -19.91
CA MET A 292 -14.92 -2.63 -19.65
C MET A 292 -15.44 -3.16 -21.00
N PRO A 293 -15.17 -4.43 -21.34
CA PRO A 293 -15.78 -5.05 -22.50
C PRO A 293 -17.30 -4.92 -22.39
N ALA A 294 -17.97 -4.60 -23.51
CA ALA A 294 -19.43 -4.65 -23.54
C ALA A 294 -19.86 -6.10 -23.31
N LEU A 295 -20.82 -6.32 -22.41
CA LEU A 295 -21.39 -7.64 -22.21
C LEU A 295 -22.11 -8.07 -23.50
N PRO A 296 -21.77 -9.23 -24.09
CA PRO A 296 -22.40 -9.69 -25.31
C PRO A 296 -23.89 -9.95 -25.05
N THR A 297 -24.75 -9.33 -25.85
CA THR A 297 -26.21 -9.47 -25.80
C THR A 297 -26.74 -10.48 -26.82
N ASN A 298 -25.89 -10.93 -27.75
CA ASN A 298 -26.22 -11.94 -28.74
C ASN A 298 -25.04 -12.91 -28.97
N SER A 299 -25.29 -14.05 -29.62
CA SER A 299 -24.29 -15.09 -29.86
C SER A 299 -23.21 -14.70 -30.87
N GLN A 300 -23.47 -13.70 -31.73
CA GLN A 300 -22.49 -13.17 -32.68
C GLN A 300 -21.45 -12.27 -31.99
N GLN A 301 -21.87 -11.51 -30.97
CA GLN A 301 -21.02 -10.66 -30.14
C GLN A 301 -20.09 -11.45 -29.21
N LEU A 302 -20.32 -12.77 -29.01
CA LEU A 302 -19.36 -13.64 -28.34
C LEU A 302 -18.06 -13.82 -29.15
N GLN A 303 -18.09 -13.51 -30.45
CA GLN A 303 -16.94 -13.56 -31.33
C GLN A 303 -16.33 -12.17 -31.62
N GLU A 304 -16.84 -11.11 -30.99
CA GLU A 304 -16.23 -9.78 -31.05
C GLU A 304 -15.23 -9.60 -29.90
N GLY A 305 -14.01 -9.11 -30.17
CA GLY A 305 -13.01 -8.82 -29.14
C GLY A 305 -12.33 -10.05 -28.53
N ILE A 306 -12.24 -11.14 -29.30
CA ILE A 306 -11.49 -12.37 -28.96
C ILE A 306 -10.00 -12.26 -29.32
N GLU A 307 -9.58 -11.17 -29.95
CA GLU A 307 -8.16 -10.91 -30.16
C GLU A 307 -7.42 -10.90 -28.81
N PRO A 308 -6.34 -11.69 -28.65
CA PRO A 308 -5.53 -11.64 -27.45
C PRO A 308 -5.00 -10.21 -27.26
N TYR A 309 -5.33 -9.60 -26.12
CA TYR A 309 -4.71 -8.34 -25.74
C TYR A 309 -3.19 -8.52 -25.69
N ALA A 310 -2.44 -7.59 -26.29
CA ALA A 310 -1.00 -7.58 -26.14
C ALA A 310 -0.66 -7.46 -24.64
N GLY A 311 -0.08 -8.52 -24.06
CA GLY A 311 0.06 -8.66 -22.60
C GLY A 311 0.82 -7.51 -21.92
N GLY A 312 1.71 -6.82 -22.65
CA GLY A 312 2.43 -5.64 -22.16
C GLY A 312 1.52 -4.46 -21.82
N ASP A 313 0.55 -4.16 -22.69
CA ASP A 313 -0.38 -3.04 -22.49
C ASP A 313 -1.32 -3.27 -21.30
N VAL A 314 -1.72 -4.52 -21.07
CA VAL A 314 -2.58 -4.89 -19.94
C VAL A 314 -1.82 -4.73 -18.63
N THR A 315 -0.56 -5.17 -18.55
CA THR A 315 0.28 -5.02 -17.35
C THR A 315 0.49 -3.55 -17.01
N THR A 316 0.91 -2.71 -17.96
CA THR A 316 1.13 -1.27 -17.72
C THR A 316 -0.15 -0.55 -17.29
N ARG A 317 -1.30 -0.83 -17.93
CA ARG A 317 -2.58 -0.21 -17.53
C ARG A 317 -3.05 -0.69 -16.16
N THR A 318 -2.77 -1.94 -15.81
CA THR A 318 -3.08 -2.50 -14.47
C THR A 318 -2.24 -1.83 -13.40
N GLU A 319 -0.95 -1.62 -13.65
CA GLU A 319 -0.06 -0.87 -12.75
C GLU A 319 -0.51 0.58 -12.57
N LEU A 320 -0.88 1.25 -13.68
CA LEU A 320 -1.44 2.61 -13.62
C LEU A 320 -2.74 2.67 -12.83
N ALA A 321 -3.66 1.72 -13.02
CA ALA A 321 -4.90 1.63 -12.24
C ALA A 321 -4.61 1.42 -10.75
N SER A 322 -3.63 0.57 -10.42
CA SER A 322 -3.18 0.37 -9.05
C SER A 322 -2.59 1.65 -8.45
N GLY A 323 -1.83 2.41 -9.23
CA GLY A 323 -1.32 3.74 -8.85
C GLY A 323 -2.44 4.74 -8.57
N TRP A 324 -3.45 4.80 -9.44
CA TRP A 324 -4.65 5.63 -9.25
C TRP A 324 -5.46 5.25 -8.01
N MET A 325 -5.69 3.97 -7.79
CA MET A 325 -6.38 3.49 -6.57
C MET A 325 -5.60 3.89 -5.31
N THR A 326 -4.28 3.70 -5.30
CA THR A 326 -3.42 4.07 -4.16
C THR A 326 -3.50 5.57 -3.87
N ALA A 327 -3.44 6.40 -4.91
CA ALA A 327 -3.49 7.84 -4.75
C ALA A 327 -4.87 8.31 -4.27
N LEU A 328 -5.95 7.82 -4.86
CA LEU A 328 -7.32 8.21 -4.48
C LEU A 328 -7.70 7.74 -3.07
N TYR A 329 -7.34 6.51 -2.68
CA TYR A 329 -7.51 6.06 -1.30
C TYR A 329 -6.60 6.81 -0.33
N GLY A 330 -5.40 7.20 -0.75
CA GLY A 330 -4.52 8.10 0.01
C GLY A 330 -5.17 9.46 0.27
N ALA A 331 -5.77 10.07 -0.75
CA ALA A 331 -6.52 11.32 -0.60
C ALA A 331 -7.73 11.15 0.33
N ALA A 332 -8.57 10.14 0.10
CA ALA A 332 -9.73 9.87 0.96
C ALA A 332 -9.32 9.62 2.42
N GLY A 333 -8.29 8.81 2.64
CA GLY A 333 -7.75 8.51 3.96
C GLY A 333 -7.20 9.74 4.68
N THR A 334 -6.42 10.58 3.99
CA THR A 334 -5.88 11.82 4.58
C THR A 334 -6.97 12.85 4.87
N VAL A 335 -7.99 12.98 4.02
CA VAL A 335 -9.18 13.81 4.30
C VAL A 335 -9.92 13.29 5.54
N CYS A 336 -10.18 11.99 5.62
CA CYS A 336 -10.81 11.40 6.79
C CYS A 336 -9.97 11.58 8.06
N ALA A 337 -8.63 11.44 7.98
CA ALA A 337 -7.74 11.68 9.11
C ALA A 337 -7.81 13.14 9.61
N ALA A 338 -7.91 14.11 8.70
CA ALA A 338 -8.11 15.51 9.04
C ALA A 338 -9.50 15.77 9.65
N CYS A 339 -10.56 15.13 9.14
CA CYS A 339 -11.90 15.23 9.72
C CYS A 339 -11.95 14.61 11.13
N LEU A 340 -11.26 13.49 11.36
CA LEU A 340 -11.15 12.84 12.66
C LEU A 340 -10.41 13.72 13.68
N LEU A 341 -9.45 14.54 13.26
CA LEU A 341 -8.81 15.53 14.13
C LEU A 341 -9.80 16.56 14.66
N VAL A 342 -10.67 17.07 13.79
CA VAL A 342 -11.71 18.03 14.16
C VAL A 342 -12.74 17.37 15.08
N LEU A 343 -13.27 16.21 14.69
CA LEU A 343 -14.29 15.48 15.45
C LEU A 343 -13.83 14.93 16.79
N ALA A 344 -12.52 14.90 17.06
CA ALA A 344 -11.96 14.46 18.34
C ALA A 344 -11.53 15.63 19.23
N ASP A 345 -11.68 16.88 18.77
CA ASP A 345 -11.37 18.07 19.55
C ASP A 345 -12.56 18.45 20.43
N GLY A 346 -12.50 18.09 21.72
CA GLY A 346 -13.59 18.33 22.68
C GLY A 346 -14.93 17.67 22.32
N PRO A 347 -14.95 16.35 22.04
CA PRO A 347 -16.08 15.73 21.35
C PRO A 347 -17.29 15.54 22.27
N ASN A 348 -18.47 15.91 21.76
CA ASN A 348 -19.76 15.53 22.29
C ASN A 348 -20.11 14.08 21.90
N LEU A 349 -21.20 13.55 22.44
CA LEU A 349 -21.68 12.20 22.11
C LEU A 349 -21.90 11.98 20.60
N PRO A 350 -22.52 12.90 19.82
CA PRO A 350 -22.70 12.72 18.38
C PRO A 350 -21.37 12.67 17.61
N GLU A 351 -20.43 13.55 17.96
CA GLU A 351 -19.09 13.60 17.36
C GLU A 351 -18.28 12.35 17.68
N THR A 352 -18.31 11.92 18.95
CA THR A 352 -17.65 10.69 19.42
C THR A 352 -18.15 9.46 18.67
N LEU A 353 -19.47 9.32 18.51
CA LEU A 353 -20.07 8.21 17.76
C LEU A 353 -19.72 8.28 16.27
N THR A 354 -19.76 9.48 15.67
CA THR A 354 -19.40 9.69 14.27
C THR A 354 -17.94 9.33 14.00
N ALA A 355 -17.01 9.82 14.82
CA ALA A 355 -15.59 9.51 14.74
C ALA A 355 -15.31 8.02 14.97
N SER A 356 -16.02 7.38 15.91
CA SER A 356 -15.91 5.94 16.18
C SER A 356 -16.36 5.10 14.98
N VAL A 357 -17.52 5.45 14.41
CA VAL A 357 -18.07 4.78 13.22
C VAL A 357 -17.16 4.96 12.01
N LEU A 358 -16.69 6.19 11.76
CA LEU A 358 -15.75 6.49 10.67
C LEU A 358 -14.44 5.71 10.83
N SER A 359 -13.86 5.70 12.03
CA SER A 359 -12.62 4.95 12.32
C SER A 359 -12.80 3.45 12.06
N LEU A 360 -13.88 2.87 12.57
CA LEU A 360 -14.18 1.44 12.38
C LEU A 360 -14.47 1.10 10.91
N LEU A 361 -15.17 1.98 10.20
CA LEU A 361 -15.46 1.82 8.77
C LEU A 361 -14.17 1.78 7.95
N LEU A 362 -13.22 2.69 8.21
CA LEU A 362 -11.92 2.75 7.54
C LEU A 362 -11.08 1.49 7.82
N LEU A 363 -11.07 1.02 9.07
CA LEU A 363 -10.41 -0.22 9.46
C LEU A 363 -10.98 -1.44 8.72
N LEU A 364 -12.31 -1.52 8.59
CA LEU A 364 -12.99 -2.62 7.90
C LEU A 364 -12.82 -2.55 6.37
N HIS A 365 -12.79 -1.35 5.79
CA HIS A 365 -12.66 -1.18 4.34
C HIS A 365 -11.32 -1.72 3.81
N GLY A 366 -10.25 -1.59 4.62
CA GLY A 366 -8.92 -2.12 4.28
C GLY A 366 -8.87 -3.65 4.12
N ARG A 367 -9.89 -4.40 4.57
CA ARG A 367 -9.94 -5.87 4.47
C ARG A 367 -10.02 -6.38 3.02
N GLY A 368 -10.68 -5.63 2.13
CA GLY A 368 -10.87 -6.02 0.73
C GLY A 368 -9.66 -5.74 -0.16
N MET A 369 -8.62 -5.09 0.37
CA MET A 369 -7.49 -4.60 -0.42
C MET A 369 -6.33 -5.60 -0.42
N VAL A 370 -5.89 -5.98 -1.61
CA VAL A 370 -4.72 -6.85 -1.81
C VAL A 370 -3.41 -6.05 -1.66
N ASN A 371 -3.37 -4.81 -2.14
CA ASN A 371 -2.17 -3.99 -2.11
C ASN A 371 -1.94 -3.36 -0.73
N VAL A 372 -0.75 -3.56 -0.18
CA VAL A 372 -0.31 -3.00 1.10
C VAL A 372 -0.47 -1.47 1.18
N PRO A 373 -0.02 -0.65 0.21
CA PRO A 373 -0.12 0.80 0.34
C PRO A 373 -1.59 1.29 0.30
N GLN A 374 -2.44 0.67 -0.51
CA GLN A 374 -3.89 0.97 -0.55
C GLN A 374 -4.53 0.66 0.80
N ARG A 375 -4.19 -0.51 1.36
CA ARG A 375 -4.69 -0.94 2.67
C ARG A 375 -4.23 0.01 3.78
N LEU A 376 -2.95 0.38 3.81
CA LEU A 376 -2.41 1.32 4.79
C LEU A 376 -3.02 2.72 4.67
N ALA A 377 -3.34 3.18 3.45
CA ALA A 377 -3.96 4.48 3.22
C ALA A 377 -5.29 4.66 3.97
N LEU A 378 -6.02 3.59 4.28
CA LEU A 378 -7.27 3.63 5.05
C LEU A 378 -7.10 3.11 6.48
N LEU A 379 -6.27 2.08 6.69
CA LEU A 379 -6.02 1.56 8.03
C LEU A 379 -5.39 2.61 8.95
N LEU A 380 -4.38 3.36 8.47
CA LEU A 380 -3.67 4.34 9.28
C LEU A 380 -4.61 5.46 9.78
N PRO A 381 -5.45 6.10 8.93
CA PRO A 381 -6.50 7.01 9.39
C PRO A 381 -7.48 6.40 10.39
N GLY A 382 -7.87 5.13 10.21
CA GLY A 382 -8.77 4.45 11.15
C GLY A 382 -8.14 4.23 12.53
N VAL A 383 -6.87 3.81 12.58
CA VAL A 383 -6.09 3.71 13.83
C VAL A 383 -5.88 5.09 14.44
N TRP A 384 -5.61 6.09 13.62
CA TRP A 384 -5.44 7.47 14.05
C TRP A 384 -6.69 8.01 14.75
N GLY A 385 -7.87 7.81 14.18
CA GLY A 385 -9.13 8.20 14.82
C GLY A 385 -9.38 7.49 16.15
N ALA A 386 -9.09 6.18 16.23
CA ALA A 386 -9.16 5.45 17.49
C ALA A 386 -8.20 6.01 18.55
N LEU A 387 -6.96 6.34 18.16
CA LEU A 387 -5.98 6.97 19.04
C LEU A 387 -6.48 8.34 19.54
N LEU A 388 -6.96 9.19 18.64
CA LEU A 388 -7.49 10.51 19.01
C LEU A 388 -8.65 10.40 20.00
N LEU A 389 -9.58 9.48 19.78
CA LEU A 389 -10.68 9.23 20.72
C LEU A 389 -10.20 8.72 22.08
N THR A 390 -9.16 7.87 22.12
CA THR A 390 -8.57 7.44 23.40
C THR A 390 -7.90 8.59 24.14
N VAL A 391 -7.25 9.52 23.42
CA VAL A 391 -6.65 10.73 23.99
C VAL A 391 -7.74 11.67 24.51
N ALA A 392 -8.79 11.91 23.73
CA ALA A 392 -9.94 12.71 24.14
C ALA A 392 -10.63 12.13 25.39
N LEU A 393 -10.83 10.81 25.43
CA LEU A 393 -11.35 10.12 26.60
C LEU A 393 -10.41 10.28 27.81
N ALA A 394 -9.11 10.06 27.65
CA ALA A 394 -8.13 10.23 28.73
C ALA A 394 -8.09 11.67 29.30
N ALA A 395 -8.33 12.67 28.46
CA ALA A 395 -8.42 14.07 28.86
C ALA A 395 -9.70 14.36 29.67
N SER A 396 -10.80 13.67 29.40
CA SER A 396 -12.07 13.80 30.14
C SER A 396 -12.11 13.06 31.48
N LEU A 397 -11.25 12.06 31.67
CA LEU A 397 -11.21 11.24 32.88
C LEU A 397 -10.38 11.88 34.00
N SER A 398 -10.80 11.63 35.24
CA SER A 398 -10.02 11.99 36.43
C SER A 398 -8.72 11.16 36.52
N PRO A 399 -7.67 11.64 37.22
CA PRO A 399 -6.41 10.92 37.35
C PRO A 399 -6.58 9.48 37.89
N ASP A 400 -7.56 9.25 38.75
CA ASP A 400 -7.82 7.95 39.38
C ASP A 400 -8.49 6.93 38.43
N GLU A 401 -9.14 7.40 37.36
CA GLU A 401 -9.80 6.55 36.35
C GLU A 401 -8.86 6.17 35.19
N ARG A 402 -7.77 6.91 34.98
CA ARG A 402 -6.79 6.64 33.92
C ARG A 402 -6.16 5.24 33.99
N PRO A 403 -5.86 4.65 35.16
CA PRO A 403 -5.37 3.28 35.25
C PRO A 403 -6.32 2.25 34.60
N LEU A 404 -7.63 2.47 34.67
CA LEU A 404 -8.61 1.57 34.03
C LEU A 404 -8.53 1.64 32.50
N LEU A 405 -8.37 2.85 31.95
CA LEU A 405 -8.16 3.03 30.51
C LEU A 405 -6.87 2.35 30.04
N VAL A 406 -5.77 2.50 30.81
CA VAL A 406 -4.50 1.82 30.53
C VAL A 406 -4.67 0.30 30.57
N ALA A 407 -5.38 -0.24 31.57
CA ALA A 407 -5.67 -1.67 31.63
C ALA A 407 -6.46 -2.15 30.39
N GLY A 408 -7.42 -1.36 29.92
CA GLY A 408 -8.14 -1.61 28.67
C GLY A 408 -7.24 -1.62 27.43
N LEU A 409 -6.30 -0.68 27.33
CA LEU A 409 -5.31 -0.63 26.23
C LEU A 409 -4.34 -1.82 26.27
N VAL A 410 -3.91 -2.24 27.47
CA VAL A 410 -3.06 -3.44 27.63
C VAL A 410 -3.83 -4.70 27.22
N ALA A 411 -5.11 -4.82 27.60
CA ALA A 411 -5.97 -5.92 27.17
C ALA A 411 -6.16 -5.93 25.63
N CYS A 412 -6.36 -4.76 25.03
CA CYS A 412 -6.43 -4.60 23.58
C CYS A 412 -5.12 -5.02 22.90
N THR A 413 -3.97 -4.65 23.47
CA THR A 413 -2.64 -5.05 22.97
C THR A 413 -2.47 -6.57 23.02
N ALA A 414 -2.87 -7.21 24.13
CA ALA A 414 -2.84 -8.66 24.25
C ALA A 414 -3.74 -9.35 23.20
N LEU A 415 -4.95 -8.81 22.98
CA LEU A 415 -5.85 -9.31 21.93
C LEU A 415 -5.23 -9.19 20.53
N LEU A 416 -4.62 -8.04 20.20
CA LEU A 416 -3.94 -7.84 18.92
C LEU A 416 -2.76 -8.80 18.73
N ALA A 417 -1.98 -9.06 19.79
CA ALA A 417 -0.90 -10.04 19.76
C ALA A 417 -1.45 -11.46 19.47
N ILE A 418 -2.52 -11.87 20.15
CA ILE A 418 -3.18 -13.16 19.91
C ILE A 418 -3.70 -13.24 18.46
N VAL A 419 -4.36 -12.20 17.97
CA VAL A 419 -4.85 -12.13 16.58
C VAL A 419 -3.69 -12.24 15.58
N SER A 420 -2.55 -11.58 15.86
CA SER A 420 -1.37 -11.64 15.00
C SER A 420 -0.80 -13.07 14.85
N TRP A 421 -0.91 -13.90 15.89
CA TRP A 421 -0.46 -15.29 15.85
C TRP A 421 -1.47 -16.25 15.25
N THR A 422 -2.77 -15.93 15.33
CA THR A 422 -3.85 -16.89 15.05
C THR A 422 -4.56 -16.67 13.72
N VAL A 423 -4.59 -15.45 13.19
CA VAL A 423 -5.41 -15.09 12.02
C VAL A 423 -4.64 -15.08 10.69
N PRO A 424 -3.43 -14.48 10.58
CA PRO A 424 -2.71 -14.41 9.30
C PRO A 424 -2.51 -15.78 8.66
N GLY A 425 -2.78 -15.88 7.35
CA GLY A 425 -2.64 -17.12 6.57
C GLY A 425 -3.74 -18.16 6.77
N ARG A 426 -4.68 -17.95 7.72
CA ARG A 426 -5.81 -18.86 7.93
C ARG A 426 -7.03 -18.48 7.11
N ARG A 427 -7.72 -19.48 6.56
CA ARG A 427 -9.03 -19.29 5.92
C ARG A 427 -10.07 -19.13 7.03
N LEU A 428 -10.58 -17.91 7.21
CA LEU A 428 -11.67 -17.64 8.14
C LEU A 428 -12.95 -18.32 7.66
N VAL A 429 -13.76 -18.78 8.60
CA VAL A 429 -15.06 -19.41 8.29
C VAL A 429 -15.99 -18.38 7.63
N PRO A 430 -16.78 -18.74 6.60
CA PRO A 430 -17.55 -17.77 5.81
C PRO A 430 -18.44 -16.80 6.60
N TYR A 431 -18.97 -17.21 7.75
CA TYR A 431 -19.84 -16.37 8.57
C TYR A 431 -19.14 -15.12 9.12
N TRP A 432 -17.84 -15.18 9.44
CA TRP A 432 -17.08 -14.00 9.91
C TRP A 432 -16.85 -12.99 8.78
N GLY A 433 -16.59 -13.49 7.57
CA GLY A 433 -16.50 -12.65 6.38
C GLY A 433 -17.81 -11.90 6.13
N ARG A 434 -18.93 -12.62 6.22
CA ARG A 434 -20.26 -12.03 6.05
C ARG A 434 -20.62 -11.05 7.17
N ALA A 435 -20.31 -11.37 8.42
CA ALA A 435 -20.54 -10.47 9.55
C ALA A 435 -19.78 -9.14 9.37
N ALA A 436 -18.52 -9.20 8.91
CA ALA A 436 -17.74 -8.01 8.60
C ALA A 436 -18.33 -7.18 7.46
N GLU A 437 -18.89 -7.80 6.42
CA GLU A 437 -19.60 -7.10 5.33
C GLU A 437 -20.88 -6.40 5.82
N LEU A 438 -21.67 -7.08 6.64
CA LEU A 438 -22.89 -6.51 7.22
C LEU A 438 -22.55 -5.35 8.15
N LEU A 439 -21.53 -5.51 9.00
CA LEU A 439 -21.05 -4.44 9.88
C LEU A 439 -20.53 -3.26 9.08
N HIS A 440 -19.74 -3.50 8.03
CA HIS A 440 -19.25 -2.45 7.13
C HIS A 440 -20.41 -1.65 6.52
N SER A 441 -21.43 -2.35 6.01
CA SER A 441 -22.61 -1.71 5.40
C SER A 441 -23.43 -0.93 6.42
N ALA A 442 -23.62 -1.49 7.62
CA ALA A 442 -24.34 -0.84 8.71
C ALA A 442 -23.64 0.45 9.17
N LEU A 443 -22.31 0.45 9.29
CA LEU A 443 -21.51 1.63 9.64
C LEU A 443 -21.55 2.69 8.54
N ALA A 444 -21.48 2.28 7.27
CA ALA A 444 -21.59 3.21 6.15
C ALA A 444 -22.97 3.89 6.12
N ILE A 445 -24.04 3.13 6.39
CA ILE A 445 -25.41 3.65 6.44
C ILE A 445 -25.62 4.55 7.67
N SER A 446 -25.04 4.21 8.83
CA SER A 446 -25.21 4.97 10.08
C SER A 446 -24.50 6.33 10.07
N LEU A 447 -23.53 6.56 9.17
CA LEU A 447 -22.91 7.88 9.00
C LEU A 447 -23.92 8.96 8.64
N LEU A 448 -24.96 8.64 7.86
CA LEU A 448 -25.98 9.62 7.45
C LEU A 448 -26.80 10.17 8.64
N PRO A 449 -27.47 9.34 9.48
CA PRO A 449 -28.18 9.86 10.64
C PRO A 449 -27.24 10.49 11.66
N LEU A 450 -26.00 9.99 11.82
CA LEU A 450 -25.01 10.62 12.70
C LEU A 450 -24.62 12.02 12.19
N ALA A 451 -24.46 12.20 10.88
CA ALA A 451 -24.21 13.50 10.28
C ALA A 451 -25.34 14.50 10.55
N LEU A 452 -26.60 14.06 10.39
CA LEU A 452 -27.76 14.90 10.72
C LEU A 452 -27.81 15.25 12.21
N TRP A 453 -27.31 14.37 13.07
CA TRP A 453 -27.25 14.63 14.51
C TRP A 453 -26.17 15.66 14.86
N VAL A 454 -24.97 15.53 14.32
CA VAL A 454 -23.88 16.52 14.50
C VAL A 454 -24.30 17.89 13.96
N LEU A 455 -25.02 17.93 12.84
CA LEU A 455 -25.57 19.17 12.28
C LEU A 455 -26.73 19.77 13.10
N GLY A 456 -27.17 19.13 14.19
CA GLY A 456 -28.23 19.62 15.05
C GLY A 456 -29.64 19.53 14.45
N VAL A 457 -29.83 18.80 13.34
CA VAL A 457 -31.13 18.72 12.64
C VAL A 457 -32.22 18.13 13.53
N PHE A 458 -31.89 17.09 14.31
CA PHE A 458 -32.86 16.50 15.26
C PHE A 458 -33.25 17.46 16.39
N ALA A 459 -32.32 18.29 16.85
CA ALA A 459 -32.61 19.31 17.86
C ALA A 459 -33.51 20.41 17.27
N ALA A 460 -33.24 20.86 16.04
CA ALA A 460 -34.08 21.82 15.33
C ALA A 460 -35.50 21.29 15.10
N LEU A 461 -35.64 20.03 14.66
CA LEU A 461 -36.95 19.38 14.50
C LEU A 461 -37.72 19.22 15.81
N ARG A 462 -37.02 18.96 16.92
CA ARG A 462 -37.65 18.92 18.26
C ARG A 462 -38.13 20.30 18.70
N ALA A 463 -37.30 21.33 18.51
CA ALA A 463 -37.65 22.71 18.88
C ALA A 463 -38.87 23.27 18.11
N ILE A 464 -39.13 22.78 16.90
CA ILE A 464 -40.34 23.12 16.13
C ILE A 464 -41.61 22.51 16.75
N ASN A 465 -41.50 21.36 17.43
CA ASN A 465 -42.62 20.62 17.99
C ASN A 465 -42.83 20.83 19.50
N GLY A 466 -41.98 21.62 20.18
CA GLY A 466 -42.03 21.88 21.63
C GLY A 466 -40.79 21.39 22.36
#